data_AF-A0A7C9CYL8-F1
#
_entry.id   AF-A0A7C9CYL8-F1
#
_cell.length_a   1.000
_cell.length_b   1.000
_cell.length_c   1.000
_cell.angle_alpha   90.00
_cell.angle_beta   90.00
_cell.angle_gamma   90.00
#
_symmetry.space_group_name_H-M   'P 1'
#
loop_
_entity.id
_entity.type
_entity.pdbx_description
1 polymer ?
#
loop_
_entity_poly.entity_id
_entity_poly.type
_entity_poly.pdbx_seq_one_letter_code
_entity_poly.pdbx_strand_id
1 'polypeptide(L)'
;IFMQTFMIPGTVFMSLLAGALFGVFRGLALVLFTATAGASSCYFLSKMIGRPLVFSLWPDKLTFFQAQVAKRRENLLNYMLFLRVTPTLPNTFINVASPIVDVPYHIFFLATFIGIIPASYVTVRAGITLGELRSVGDLYDFHSIATLFLIGLVTVTPTLMSKNKSA
;
A
#
# COMPACT_ATOMS: atom_id res chain seq x y z
N ILE A 1 8.48 -7.17 1.80
CA ILE A 1 7.85 -8.52 1.93
C ILE A 1 7.10 -8.64 3.25
N PHE A 2 7.77 -8.69 4.41
CA PHE A 2 7.13 -8.88 5.73
C PHE A 2 5.91 -7.97 5.98
N MET A 3 6.07 -6.65 5.84
CA MET A 3 4.96 -5.69 6.04
C MET A 3 3.75 -6.01 5.16
N GLN A 4 3.98 -6.36 3.89
CA GLN A 4 2.91 -6.68 2.94
C GLN A 4 2.23 -8.02 3.27
N THR A 5 2.99 -9.01 3.75
CA THR A 5 2.47 -10.32 4.18
C THR A 5 1.54 -10.18 5.38
N PHE A 6 1.94 -9.38 6.37
CA PHE A 6 1.23 -9.18 7.64
C PHE A 6 0.36 -7.93 7.66
N MET A 7 0.04 -7.36 6.50
CA MET A 7 -0.91 -6.26 6.39
C MET A 7 -0.50 -4.98 7.14
N ILE A 8 0.80 -4.81 7.42
CA ILE A 8 1.35 -3.71 8.21
C ILE A 8 1.45 -2.46 7.33
N PRO A 9 0.84 -1.33 7.74
CA PRO A 9 0.97 -0.07 7.02
C PRO A 9 2.42 0.42 7.05
N GLY A 10 2.87 1.02 5.94
CA GLY A 10 4.24 1.58 5.83
C GLY A 10 5.01 1.17 4.58
N THR A 11 4.45 0.30 3.75
CA THR A 11 5.05 -0.13 2.48
C THR A 11 5.29 1.03 1.50
N VAL A 12 4.46 2.09 1.57
CA VAL A 12 4.63 3.32 0.78
C VAL A 12 5.97 3.99 1.05
N PHE A 13 6.40 4.08 2.31
CA PHE A 13 7.71 4.67 2.66
C PHE A 13 8.88 3.85 2.09
N MET A 14 8.76 2.52 2.10
CA MET A 14 9.76 1.63 1.52
C MET A 14 9.83 1.79 -0.01
N SER A 15 8.68 2.00 -0.68
CA SER A 15 8.64 2.28 -2.12
C SER A 15 9.24 3.65 -2.47
N LEU A 16 9.00 4.67 -1.65
CA LEU A 16 9.66 5.98 -1.79
C LEU A 16 11.18 5.86 -1.64
N LEU A 17 11.63 5.16 -0.61
CA LEU A 17 13.05 4.91 -0.36
C LEU A 17 13.71 4.13 -1.52
N ALA A 18 13.03 3.10 -2.04
CA ALA A 18 13.51 2.35 -3.19
C ALA A 18 13.67 3.24 -4.44
N GLY A 19 12.76 4.19 -4.65
CA GLY A 19 12.90 5.19 -5.71
C GLY A 19 14.08 6.13 -5.49
N ALA A 20 14.21 6.68 -4.28
CA ALA A 20 15.31 7.58 -3.93
C ALA A 20 16.70 6.93 -4.09
N LEU A 21 16.84 5.65 -3.74
CA LEU A 21 18.12 4.94 -3.74
C LEU A 21 18.50 4.32 -5.09
N PHE A 22 17.52 3.79 -5.84
CA PHE A 22 17.78 2.97 -7.02
C PHE A 22 17.27 3.58 -8.34
N GLY A 23 16.60 4.74 -8.29
CA GLY A 23 15.98 5.38 -9.44
C GLY A 23 14.72 4.65 -9.93
N VAL A 24 14.14 5.13 -11.04
CA VAL A 24 12.78 4.70 -11.46
C VAL A 24 12.76 3.22 -11.83
N PHE A 25 13.63 2.80 -12.75
CA PHE A 25 13.53 1.45 -13.34
C PHE A 25 13.88 0.35 -12.33
N ARG A 26 15.01 0.50 -11.61
CA ARG A 26 15.45 -0.49 -10.61
C ARG A 26 14.58 -0.44 -9.35
N GLY A 27 14.21 0.76 -8.89
CA GLY A 27 13.31 0.94 -7.76
C GLY A 27 11.93 0.35 -8.02
N LEU A 28 11.36 0.61 -9.20
CA LEU A 28 10.08 0.00 -9.61
C LEU A 28 10.18 -1.52 -9.68
N ALA A 29 11.20 -2.09 -10.33
CA ALA A 29 11.37 -3.54 -10.42
C ALA A 29 11.45 -4.20 -9.02
N LEU A 30 12.23 -3.60 -8.10
CA LEU A 30 12.33 -4.05 -6.72
C LEU A 30 11.00 -3.98 -5.98
N VAL A 31 10.27 -2.86 -6.10
CA VAL A 31 8.96 -2.68 -5.47
C VAL A 31 7.96 -3.69 -6.03
N LEU A 32 7.87 -3.86 -7.34
CA LEU A 32 6.97 -4.82 -7.97
C LEU A 32 7.25 -6.26 -7.49
N PHE A 33 8.51 -6.66 -7.47
CA PHE A 33 8.89 -8.00 -7.02
C PHE A 33 8.55 -8.22 -5.55
N THR A 34 8.95 -7.29 -4.67
CA THR A 34 8.76 -7.43 -3.23
C THR A 34 7.31 -7.28 -2.78
N ALA A 35 6.54 -6.41 -3.45
CA ALA A 35 5.10 -6.23 -3.20
C ALA A 35 4.31 -7.43 -3.71
N THR A 36 4.61 -7.93 -4.91
CA THR A 36 3.94 -9.13 -5.45
C THR A 36 4.28 -10.36 -4.61
N ALA A 37 5.55 -10.57 -4.25
CA ALA A 37 5.94 -11.66 -3.36
C ALA A 37 5.24 -11.59 -2.00
N GLY A 38 5.17 -10.41 -1.37
CA GLY A 38 4.46 -10.23 -0.10
C GLY A 38 2.94 -10.42 -0.22
N ALA A 39 2.33 -9.97 -1.32
CA ALA A 39 0.91 -10.19 -1.60
C ALA A 39 0.60 -11.67 -1.82
N SER A 40 1.48 -12.41 -2.51
CA SER A 40 1.39 -13.86 -2.67
C SER A 40 1.49 -14.59 -1.33
N SER A 41 2.44 -14.21 -0.47
CA SER A 41 2.54 -14.78 0.88
C SER A 41 1.26 -14.52 1.70
N CYS A 42 0.71 -13.31 1.63
CA CYS A 42 -0.56 -12.96 2.28
C CYS A 42 -1.73 -13.80 1.74
N TYR A 43 -1.79 -14.01 0.43
CA TYR A 43 -2.79 -14.87 -0.22
C TYR A 43 -2.73 -16.30 0.33
N PHE A 44 -1.53 -16.90 0.41
CA PHE A 44 -1.40 -18.26 0.94
C PHE A 44 -1.73 -18.34 2.43
N LEU A 45 -1.31 -17.35 3.21
CA LEU A 45 -1.65 -17.27 4.63
C LEU A 45 -3.17 -17.19 4.84
N SER A 46 -3.85 -16.33 4.08
CA SER A 46 -5.31 -16.22 4.11
C SER A 46 -5.99 -17.50 3.59
N LYS A 47 -5.43 -18.17 2.59
CA LYS A 47 -5.95 -19.46 2.11
C LYS A 47 -5.90 -20.54 3.20
N MET A 48 -4.82 -20.58 3.98
CA MET A 48 -4.62 -21.60 5.02
C MET A 48 -5.44 -21.31 6.28
N ILE A 49 -5.50 -20.04 6.71
CA ILE A 49 -6.11 -19.65 8.00
C ILE A 49 -7.46 -18.97 7.80
N GLY A 50 -7.54 -18.00 6.89
CA GLY A 50 -8.72 -17.17 6.67
C GLY A 50 -9.90 -17.95 6.06
N ARG A 51 -9.64 -18.83 5.09
CA ARG A 51 -10.68 -19.63 4.44
C ARG A 51 -11.45 -20.54 5.41
N PRO A 52 -10.81 -21.41 6.22
CA PRO A 52 -11.54 -22.25 7.17
C PRO A 52 -12.27 -21.44 8.24
N LEU A 53 -11.68 -20.32 8.69
CA LEU A 53 -12.32 -19.43 9.67
C LEU A 53 -13.63 -18.83 9.13
N VAL A 54 -13.61 -18.27 7.92
CA VAL A 54 -14.81 -17.66 7.32
C VAL A 54 -15.86 -18.72 6.97
N PHE A 55 -15.43 -19.90 6.52
CA PHE A 55 -16.35 -21.01 6.28
C PHE A 55 -17.07 -21.45 7.56
N SER A 56 -16.38 -21.44 8.71
CA SER A 56 -16.99 -21.77 10.00
C SER A 56 -17.91 -20.69 10.54
N LEU A 57 -17.64 -19.40 10.28
CA LEU A 57 -18.39 -18.28 10.83
C LEU A 57 -19.60 -17.89 9.96
N TRP A 58 -19.45 -17.89 8.63
CA TRP A 58 -20.47 -17.45 7.67
C TRP A 58 -20.48 -18.28 6.38
N PRO A 59 -20.86 -19.57 6.45
CA PRO A 59 -20.84 -20.46 5.30
C PRO A 59 -21.77 -19.97 4.16
N ASP A 60 -22.99 -19.55 4.48
CA ASP A 60 -23.99 -19.17 3.46
C ASP A 60 -23.55 -17.96 2.62
N LYS A 61 -22.99 -16.93 3.27
CA LYS A 61 -22.46 -15.75 2.57
C LYS A 61 -21.27 -16.12 1.71
N LEU A 62 -20.38 -16.99 2.20
CA LEU A 62 -19.21 -17.43 1.47
C LEU A 62 -19.60 -18.15 0.18
N THR A 63 -20.53 -19.10 0.25
CA THR A 63 -21.02 -19.83 -0.93
C THR A 63 -21.69 -18.89 -1.94
N PHE A 64 -22.46 -17.89 -1.47
CA PHE A 64 -23.03 -16.87 -2.34
C PHE A 64 -21.95 -16.08 -3.11
N PHE A 65 -20.91 -15.60 -2.43
CA PHE A 65 -19.83 -14.86 -3.08
C PHE A 65 -19.01 -15.73 -4.03
N GLN A 66 -18.71 -16.98 -3.65
CA GLN A 66 -18.05 -17.94 -4.52
C GLN A 66 -18.85 -18.21 -5.79
N ALA A 67 -20.19 -18.34 -5.70
CA ALA A 67 -21.05 -18.49 -6.85
C ALA A 67 -21.03 -17.25 -7.78
N GLN A 68 -20.99 -16.05 -7.23
CA GLN A 68 -20.87 -14.81 -8.01
C GLN A 68 -19.52 -14.72 -8.75
N VAL A 69 -18.43 -15.14 -8.11
CA VAL A 69 -17.10 -15.22 -8.73
C VAL A 69 -17.09 -16.28 -9.83
N ALA A 70 -17.67 -17.45 -9.58
CA ALA A 70 -17.78 -18.52 -10.57
C ALA A 70 -18.56 -18.10 -11.81
N LYS A 71 -19.63 -17.30 -11.66
CA LYS A 71 -20.40 -16.76 -12.79
C LYS A 71 -19.61 -15.78 -13.66
N ARG A 72 -18.58 -15.14 -13.12
CA ARG A 72 -17.76 -14.11 -13.80
C ARG A 72 -16.34 -14.58 -14.09
N ARG A 73 -16.09 -15.89 -14.10
CA ARG A 73 -14.75 -16.50 -14.16
C ARG A 73 -13.96 -16.07 -15.40
N GLU A 74 -14.63 -15.95 -16.56
CA GLU A 74 -14.00 -15.55 -17.83
C GLU A 74 -13.42 -14.12 -17.80
N ASN A 75 -14.03 -13.22 -17.03
CA ASN A 75 -13.61 -11.82 -16.91
C ASN A 75 -12.90 -11.52 -15.58
N LEU A 76 -12.60 -12.55 -14.78
CA LEU A 76 -12.15 -12.38 -13.40
C LEU A 76 -10.83 -11.61 -13.31
N LEU A 77 -9.92 -11.80 -14.28
CA LEU A 77 -8.67 -11.05 -14.37
C LEU A 77 -8.93 -9.56 -14.59
N ASN A 78 -9.84 -9.20 -15.49
CA ASN A 78 -10.20 -7.80 -15.76
C ASN A 78 -10.85 -7.15 -14.55
N TYR A 79 -11.73 -7.88 -13.85
CA TYR A 79 -12.32 -7.41 -12.59
C TYR A 79 -11.26 -7.18 -11.51
N MET A 80 -10.34 -8.13 -11.30
CA MET A 80 -9.26 -7.96 -10.32
C MET A 80 -8.33 -6.82 -10.68
N LEU A 81 -8.00 -6.66 -11.97
CA LEU A 81 -7.15 -5.58 -12.44
C LEU A 81 -7.81 -4.23 -12.18
N PHE A 82 -9.10 -4.09 -12.51
CA PHE A 82 -9.88 -2.90 -12.22
C PHE A 82 -9.90 -2.57 -10.72
N LEU A 83 -10.11 -3.56 -9.86
CA LEU A 83 -10.10 -3.40 -8.41
C LEU A 83 -8.74 -3.02 -7.83
N ARG A 84 -7.64 -3.36 -8.50
CA ARG A 84 -6.27 -3.06 -8.04
C ARG A 84 -5.74 -1.73 -8.55
N VAL A 85 -6.11 -1.38 -9.78
CA VAL A 85 -5.77 -0.09 -10.38
C VAL A 85 -6.60 1.02 -9.74
N THR A 86 -7.88 0.75 -9.49
CA THR A 86 -8.76 1.69 -8.79
C THR A 86 -8.55 1.53 -7.28
N PRO A 87 -8.21 2.58 -6.52
CA PRO A 87 -7.93 2.48 -5.09
C PRO A 87 -9.21 2.36 -4.22
N THR A 88 -10.28 1.73 -4.76
CA THR A 88 -11.57 1.58 -4.06
C THR A 88 -11.47 0.65 -2.85
N LEU A 89 -10.66 -0.40 -2.95
CA LEU A 89 -10.45 -1.36 -1.88
C LEU A 89 -8.98 -1.36 -1.45
N PRO A 90 -8.71 -1.46 -0.14
CA PRO A 90 -7.35 -1.65 0.34
C PRO A 90 -6.73 -2.91 -0.27
N ASN A 91 -5.48 -2.82 -0.73
CA ASN A 91 -4.72 -3.98 -1.25
C ASN A 91 -4.78 -5.18 -0.29
N THR A 92 -4.73 -4.87 0.99
CA THR A 92 -4.82 -5.80 2.09
C THR A 92 -6.11 -6.62 2.09
N PHE A 93 -7.24 -5.96 1.85
CA PHE A 93 -8.54 -6.61 1.76
C PHE A 93 -8.59 -7.54 0.54
N ILE A 94 -8.12 -7.07 -0.62
CA ILE A 94 -8.07 -7.89 -1.85
C ILE A 94 -7.21 -9.13 -1.64
N ASN A 95 -6.04 -9.01 -1.00
CA ASN A 95 -5.13 -10.12 -0.73
C ASN A 95 -5.77 -11.21 0.16
N VAL A 96 -6.54 -10.80 1.17
CA VAL A 96 -7.21 -11.73 2.10
C VAL A 96 -8.48 -12.31 1.49
N ALA A 97 -9.31 -11.49 0.85
CA ALA A 97 -10.60 -11.90 0.30
C ALA A 97 -10.46 -12.84 -0.92
N SER A 98 -9.46 -12.61 -1.77
CA SER A 98 -9.25 -13.40 -3.00
C SER A 98 -9.24 -14.93 -2.80
N PRO A 99 -8.42 -15.51 -1.88
CA PRO A 99 -8.42 -16.95 -1.64
C PRO A 99 -9.69 -17.47 -0.95
N ILE A 100 -10.42 -16.60 -0.24
CA ILE A 100 -11.67 -16.92 0.43
C ILE A 100 -12.78 -17.11 -0.62
N VAL A 101 -12.89 -16.19 -1.58
CA VAL A 101 -13.89 -16.26 -2.67
C VAL A 101 -13.46 -17.12 -3.86
N ASP A 102 -12.46 -18.00 -3.68
CA ASP A 102 -11.98 -18.96 -4.69
C ASP A 102 -11.42 -18.34 -5.98
N VAL A 103 -10.80 -17.16 -5.89
CA VAL A 103 -10.04 -16.60 -7.02
C VAL A 103 -8.77 -17.44 -7.25
N PRO A 104 -8.50 -17.90 -8.49
CA PRO A 104 -7.28 -18.64 -8.79
C PRO A 104 -5.99 -17.81 -8.56
N TYR A 105 -4.96 -18.44 -8.01
CA TYR A 105 -3.69 -17.77 -7.69
C TYR A 105 -3.02 -17.11 -8.90
N HIS A 106 -3.06 -17.74 -10.08
CA HIS A 106 -2.43 -17.16 -11.28
C HIS A 106 -3.13 -15.86 -11.73
N ILE A 107 -4.45 -15.78 -11.60
CA ILE A 107 -5.22 -14.55 -11.89
C ILE A 107 -4.87 -13.49 -10.85
N PHE A 108 -4.86 -13.86 -9.58
CA PHE A 108 -4.46 -12.98 -8.49
C PHE A 108 -3.04 -12.42 -8.71
N PHE A 109 -2.08 -13.28 -9.03
CA PHE A 109 -0.68 -12.90 -9.24
C PHE A 109 -0.53 -11.93 -10.42
N LEU A 110 -1.12 -12.25 -11.58
CA LEU A 110 -1.05 -11.39 -12.76
C LEU A 110 -1.73 -10.04 -12.53
N ALA A 111 -2.94 -10.05 -11.96
CA ALA A 111 -3.66 -8.83 -11.64
C ALA A 111 -2.91 -7.99 -10.60
N THR A 112 -2.24 -8.61 -9.62
CA THR A 112 -1.38 -7.92 -8.65
C THR A 112 -0.19 -7.30 -9.35
N PHE A 113 0.56 -8.10 -10.08
CA PHE A 113 1.80 -7.68 -10.72
C PHE A 113 1.57 -6.51 -11.68
N ILE A 114 0.51 -6.55 -12.49
CA ILE A 114 0.16 -5.49 -13.44
C ILE A 114 -0.53 -4.32 -12.73
N GLY A 115 -1.49 -4.60 -11.85
CA GLY A 115 -2.35 -3.58 -11.23
C GLY A 115 -1.62 -2.64 -10.29
N ILE A 116 -0.52 -3.08 -9.66
CA ILE A 116 0.28 -2.22 -8.78
C ILE A 116 1.29 -1.35 -9.54
N ILE A 117 1.53 -1.58 -10.84
CA ILE A 117 2.52 -0.83 -11.63
C ILE A 117 2.25 0.68 -11.60
N PRO A 118 1.03 1.18 -11.90
CA PRO A 118 0.79 2.62 -11.96
C PRO A 118 1.04 3.29 -10.61
N ALA A 119 0.50 2.73 -9.53
CA ALA A 119 0.67 3.25 -8.18
C ALA A 119 2.14 3.19 -7.71
N SER A 120 2.83 2.09 -8.01
CA SER A 120 4.25 1.91 -7.66
C SER A 120 5.13 2.88 -8.44
N TYR A 121 4.85 3.12 -9.73
CA TYR A 121 5.58 4.07 -10.56
C TYR A 121 5.46 5.49 -10.01
N VAL A 122 4.25 5.95 -9.69
CA VAL A 122 4.01 7.27 -9.09
C VAL A 122 4.78 7.40 -7.77
N THR A 123 4.73 6.38 -6.91
CA THR A 123 5.41 6.40 -5.61
C THR A 123 6.93 6.39 -5.75
N VAL A 124 7.49 5.52 -6.58
CA VAL A 124 8.94 5.45 -6.83
C VAL A 124 9.44 6.76 -7.44
N ARG A 125 8.69 7.35 -8.37
CA ARG A 125 9.04 8.65 -8.98
C ARG A 125 9.02 9.78 -7.95
N ALA A 126 8.01 9.82 -7.08
CA ALA A 126 7.97 10.77 -5.97
C ALA A 126 9.17 10.58 -5.02
N GLY A 127 9.62 9.33 -4.82
CA GLY A 127 10.83 9.01 -4.06
C GLY A 127 12.09 9.63 -4.64
N ILE A 128 12.22 9.66 -5.97
CA ILE A 128 13.36 10.31 -6.64
C ILE A 128 13.29 11.82 -6.46
N THR A 129 12.13 12.45 -6.66
CA THR A 129 12.00 13.89 -6.43
C THR A 129 12.34 14.26 -4.99
N LEU A 130 11.95 13.42 -4.02
CA LEU A 130 12.35 13.56 -2.61
C LEU A 130 13.85 13.33 -2.37
N GLY A 131 14.49 12.45 -3.15
CA GLY A 131 15.93 12.19 -3.12
C GLY A 131 16.77 13.25 -3.83
N GLU A 132 16.23 13.90 -4.87
CA GLU A 132 16.84 15.01 -5.61
C GLU A 132 16.75 16.33 -4.83
N LEU A 133 15.78 16.46 -3.90
CA LEU A 133 15.75 17.52 -2.89
C LEU A 133 16.91 17.45 -1.88
N ARG A 134 17.94 16.64 -2.16
CA ARG A 134 19.15 16.44 -1.36
C ARG A 134 20.41 16.59 -2.22
N SER A 135 20.74 17.82 -2.57
CA SER A 135 21.99 18.28 -1.97
C SER A 135 21.74 18.25 -0.46
N VAL A 136 22.27 17.26 0.26
CA VAL A 136 22.17 17.20 1.73
C VAL A 136 22.79 18.47 2.37
N GLY A 137 23.49 19.29 1.58
CA GLY A 137 23.94 20.63 1.94
C GLY A 137 22.87 21.72 2.02
N ASP A 138 21.70 21.58 1.36
CA ASP A 138 20.60 22.56 1.43
C ASP A 138 19.64 22.31 2.62
N LEU A 139 19.62 21.09 3.17
CA LEU A 139 18.90 20.79 4.42
C LEU A 139 19.57 21.43 5.65
N TYR A 140 20.84 21.80 5.52
CA TYR A 140 21.59 22.62 6.47
C TYR A 140 21.61 24.10 6.06
N ASP A 141 20.74 24.53 5.15
CA ASP A 141 20.58 25.96 4.92
C ASP A 141 19.95 26.60 6.17
N PHE A 142 20.66 27.56 6.75
CA PHE A 142 20.27 28.27 7.96
C PHE A 142 18.84 28.84 7.85
N HIS A 143 18.45 29.20 6.62
CA HIS A 143 17.12 29.71 6.29
C HIS A 143 16.00 28.68 6.50
N SER A 144 16.23 27.41 6.16
CA SER A 144 15.25 26.33 6.34
C SER A 144 15.05 25.99 7.83
N ILE A 145 16.14 25.95 8.60
CA ILE A 145 16.10 25.75 10.05
C ILE A 145 15.40 26.94 10.73
N ALA A 146 15.73 28.18 10.34
CA ALA A 146 15.08 29.38 10.87
C ALA A 146 13.57 29.42 10.55
N THR A 147 13.17 28.99 9.35
CA THR A 147 11.77 28.95 8.94
C THR A 147 10.98 27.89 9.73
N LEU A 148 11.53 26.69 9.90
CA LEU A 148 10.91 25.65 10.74
C LEU A 148 10.81 26.08 12.21
N PHE A 149 11.83 26.77 12.72
CA PHE A 149 11.82 27.33 14.07
C PHE A 149 10.74 28.42 14.24
N LEU A 150 10.59 29.32 13.27
CA LEU A 150 9.53 30.34 13.27
C LEU A 150 8.13 29.75 13.18
N ILE A 151 7.93 28.73 12.33
CA ILE A 151 6.66 28.00 12.25
C ILE A 151 6.35 27.32 13.60
N GLY A 152 7.37 26.73 14.24
CA GLY A 152 7.24 26.18 15.59
C GLY A 152 6.80 27.23 16.61
N LEU A 153 7.44 28.40 16.62
CA LEU A 153 7.06 29.53 17.48
C LEU A 153 5.63 30.00 17.24
N VAL A 154 5.22 30.19 15.98
CA VAL A 154 3.86 30.62 15.61
C VAL A 154 2.80 29.55 15.97
N THR A 155 3.17 28.27 15.96
CA THR A 155 2.27 27.18 16.37
C THR A 155 2.14 27.11 17.89
N VAL A 156 3.20 27.46 18.62
CA VAL A 156 3.26 27.41 20.10
C VAL A 156 2.68 28.68 20.75
N THR A 157 2.75 29.85 20.11
CA THR A 157 2.19 31.11 20.63
C THR A 157 0.69 31.04 20.95
N PRO A 158 -0.21 30.49 20.10
CA PRO A 158 -1.63 30.40 20.45
C PRO A 158 -1.91 29.39 21.56
N THR A 159 -1.10 28.33 21.69
CA THR A 159 -1.25 27.35 22.77
C THR A 159 -0.79 27.90 24.13
N LEU A 160 0.22 28.79 24.15
CA LEU A 160 0.62 29.50 25.37
C LEU A 160 -0.34 30.63 25.75
N MET A 161 -0.88 31.38 24.78
CA MET A 161 -1.88 32.44 25.04
C MET A 161 -3.23 31.88 25.53
N SER A 162 -3.61 30.67 25.12
CA SER A 162 -4.83 30.00 25.57
C SER A 162 -4.77 29.60 27.05
N LYS A 163 -3.58 29.25 27.57
CA LYS A 163 -3.39 28.88 28.99
C LYS A 163 -3.61 30.03 29.98
N ASN A 164 -3.47 31.29 29.53
CA ASN A 164 -3.64 32.46 30.39
C ASN A 164 -5.07 33.04 30.40
N LYS A 165 -6.03 32.44 29.70
CA LYS A 165 -7.44 32.90 29.68
C LYS A 165 -8.41 31.99 30.46
N SER A 166 -7.90 31.01 31.19
CA SER A 166 -8.72 30.08 32.02
C SER A 166 -8.38 30.13 33.51
N ALA A 167 -7.95 31.29 34.03
CA ALA A 167 -7.82 31.55 35.47
C ALA A 167 -8.71 32.73 35.86
#